data_AF-A0A0P9ENJ1-F1
#
_entry.id   AF-A0A0P9ENJ1-F1
#
_cell.length_a   1.000
_cell.length_b   1.000
_cell.length_c   1.000
_cell.angle_alpha   90.00
_cell.angle_beta   90.00
_cell.angle_gamma   90.00
#
_symmetry.space_group_name_H-M   'P 1'
#
loop_
_entity.id
_entity.type
_entity.pdbx_description
1 polymer ?
#
loop_
_entity_poly.entity_id
_entity_poly.type
_entity_poly.pdbx_seq_one_letter_code
_entity_poly.pdbx_strand_id
1 'polypeptide(L)'
;MVRLLSHALSAHGVKRSRVPPVPDSEEVARRKRDKELQRIDEYRTLLEGVLDKNRTEVYTHEALADTTRLLSLNPEFQTGWGVRRRILLKGLLVNAPDDDARQQLLEADLQLTNASLKLNPKVYCVWEHRKWVLETMPDADWAFEFKMVEMYLEKDPRNFHSWDYRRYLVSSIQSIASPSSSSSSLPRPRTKPLPQPTTSSELAFTTRKISANFSNFSAWHYRTKLLQKLWDERGWAADAQERLDKVDEEFELVKQAIWSDPNDQSAWLYHRWLVGDGTVSIVRREIEGIEELLEEEPDSRWCLDSLVHYKRLLSRLLEPQGDSTRPERDQLNLACVDMLARLKEVDPMRRARYEDLNLQLTSALDARVGSFAGLALWLAPSSPTTTSDLSNLISTLSAKHGTPRFDPHVTLLSGIPSSAELPSLLDSLRTALARWRQSHAAPLRLAFSSLGSKAAERVFFQYLFAHVDDSNEALLALRKATRDALLSPEQRAKADDYMPHLSLMYGEDDERKAAQGIMDELRREGGEVRQVEDGRCAVKGHEGIEVDEVQVWKCEGPPEKWQMVASERL
;
A
#
# COMPACT_ATOMS: atom_id res chain seq x y z
N MET A 1 -18.84 11.86 -35.60
CA MET A 1 -18.93 10.48 -36.15
C MET A 1 -17.71 10.07 -36.99
N VAL A 2 -17.14 10.94 -37.85
CA VAL A 2 -15.85 10.67 -38.55
C VAL A 2 -14.68 10.40 -37.58
N ARG A 3 -14.66 11.06 -36.41
CA ARG A 3 -13.70 10.78 -35.32
C ARG A 3 -13.81 9.37 -34.71
N LEU A 4 -14.97 8.73 -34.73
CA LEU A 4 -15.16 7.40 -34.10
C LEU A 4 -14.63 6.25 -34.97
N LEU A 5 -14.78 6.35 -36.30
CA LEU A 5 -14.21 5.37 -37.24
C LEU A 5 -12.70 5.54 -37.41
N SER A 6 -12.20 6.78 -37.40
CA SER A 6 -10.77 7.08 -37.30
C SER A 6 -10.18 6.52 -36.00
N HIS A 7 -10.90 6.59 -34.87
CA HIS A 7 -10.46 6.00 -33.60
C HIS A 7 -10.49 4.48 -33.56
N ALA A 8 -11.48 3.83 -34.18
CA ALA A 8 -11.53 2.36 -34.25
C ALA A 8 -10.37 1.78 -35.10
N LEU A 9 -9.98 2.48 -36.18
CA LEU A 9 -8.78 2.12 -36.96
C LEU A 9 -7.46 2.55 -36.29
N SER A 10 -7.50 3.47 -35.32
CA SER A 10 -6.32 3.97 -34.59
C SER A 10 -6.19 3.42 -33.17
N ALA A 11 -7.01 2.45 -32.77
CA ALA A 11 -7.05 1.96 -31.38
C ALA A 11 -5.77 1.22 -30.94
N HIS A 12 -4.83 0.96 -31.85
CA HIS A 12 -3.58 0.28 -31.52
C HIS A 12 -2.35 1.03 -32.03
N GLY A 13 -1.58 1.55 -31.08
CA GLY A 13 -0.17 1.94 -31.23
C GLY A 13 0.13 2.84 -32.42
N VAL A 14 -0.02 4.16 -32.25
CA VAL A 14 0.55 5.13 -33.20
C VAL A 14 2.05 4.85 -33.30
N LYS A 15 2.53 4.40 -34.46
CA LYS A 15 3.96 4.24 -34.73
C LYS A 15 4.66 5.59 -34.50
N ARG A 16 5.35 5.72 -33.37
CA ARG A 16 6.24 6.86 -33.13
C ARG A 16 7.52 6.66 -33.93
N SER A 17 7.63 7.31 -35.09
CA SER A 17 8.91 7.43 -35.80
C SER A 17 9.72 8.58 -35.21
N ARG A 18 11.05 8.41 -35.09
CA ARG A 18 11.98 9.49 -34.65
C ARG A 18 12.05 10.64 -35.66
N VAL A 19 11.69 10.39 -36.91
CA VAL A 19 11.55 11.39 -37.96
C VAL A 19 10.06 11.67 -38.13
N PRO A 20 9.58 12.93 -38.04
CA PRO A 20 8.22 13.26 -38.41
C PRO A 20 7.96 12.75 -39.82
N PRO A 21 6.87 12.01 -40.08
CA PRO A 21 6.58 11.56 -41.44
C PRO A 21 6.54 12.79 -42.35
N VAL A 22 7.24 12.73 -43.48
CA VAL A 22 7.15 13.76 -44.52
C VAL A 22 5.67 13.90 -44.87
N PRO A 23 5.07 15.10 -44.73
CA PRO A 23 3.68 15.29 -45.06
C PRO A 23 3.45 14.84 -46.50
N ASP A 24 2.41 14.05 -46.73
CA ASP A 24 1.97 13.76 -48.08
C ASP A 24 1.76 15.09 -48.82
N SER A 25 2.11 15.14 -50.11
CA SER A 25 1.69 16.26 -50.96
C SER A 25 0.17 16.41 -50.87
N GLU A 26 -0.35 17.63 -51.05
CA GLU A 26 -1.80 17.89 -50.97
C GLU A 26 -2.62 16.94 -51.87
N GLU A 27 -2.08 16.60 -53.04
CA GLU A 27 -2.66 15.65 -53.99
C GLU A 27 -2.73 14.23 -53.42
N VAL A 28 -1.64 13.74 -52.82
CA VAL A 28 -1.59 12.40 -52.21
C VAL A 28 -2.51 12.35 -50.98
N ALA A 29 -2.52 13.40 -50.16
CA ALA A 29 -3.40 13.53 -49.02
C ALA A 29 -4.87 13.53 -49.43
N ARG A 30 -5.24 14.26 -50.50
CA ARG A 30 -6.59 14.26 -51.06
C ARG A 30 -6.99 12.87 -51.55
N ARG A 31 -6.15 12.21 -52.35
CA ARG A 31 -6.42 10.83 -52.83
C ARG A 31 -6.58 9.82 -51.68
N LYS A 32 -5.79 9.94 -50.61
CA LYS A 32 -5.95 9.09 -49.41
C LYS A 32 -7.29 9.33 -48.72
N ARG A 33 -7.68 10.60 -48.53
CA ARG A 33 -8.99 10.96 -47.97
C ARG A 33 -10.15 10.47 -48.83
N ASP A 34 -10.09 10.65 -50.15
CA ASP A 34 -11.15 10.21 -51.06
C ASP A 34 -11.33 8.69 -51.02
N LYS A 35 -10.23 7.93 -51.00
CA LYS A 35 -10.25 6.47 -50.82
C LYS A 35 -10.83 6.06 -49.45
N GLU A 36 -10.50 6.79 -48.39
CA GLU A 36 -11.05 6.51 -47.06
C GLU A 36 -12.55 6.82 -46.98
N LEU A 37 -13.00 7.93 -47.57
CA LEU A 37 -14.41 8.29 -47.67
C LEU A 37 -15.20 7.22 -48.44
N GLN A 38 -14.67 6.74 -49.57
CA GLN A 38 -15.29 5.65 -50.32
C GLN A 38 -15.44 4.39 -49.45
N ARG A 39 -14.39 3.99 -48.73
CA ARG A 39 -14.44 2.83 -47.82
C ARG A 39 -15.45 3.02 -46.68
N ILE A 40 -15.59 4.23 -46.17
CA ILE A 40 -16.58 4.57 -45.14
C ILE A 40 -18.00 4.44 -45.69
N ASP A 41 -18.24 4.89 -46.92
CA ASP A 41 -19.54 4.82 -47.58
C ASP A 41 -19.96 3.36 -47.86
N GLU A 42 -19.02 2.57 -48.38
CA GLU A 42 -19.19 1.12 -48.57
C GLU A 42 -19.50 0.41 -47.24
N TYR A 43 -18.78 0.76 -46.17
CA TYR A 43 -19.02 0.21 -44.83
C TYR A 43 -20.41 0.59 -44.28
N ARG A 44 -20.84 1.85 -44.46
CA ARG A 44 -22.15 2.32 -44.00
C ARG A 44 -23.29 1.61 -44.71
N THR A 45 -23.20 1.51 -46.04
CA THR A 45 -24.18 0.80 -46.86
C THR A 45 -24.30 -0.66 -46.41
N LEU A 46 -23.17 -1.34 -46.21
CA LEU A 46 -23.16 -2.72 -45.72
C LEU A 46 -23.74 -2.84 -44.30
N LEU A 47 -23.39 -1.93 -43.40
CA LEU A 47 -23.90 -1.90 -42.03
C LEU A 47 -25.42 -1.72 -42.01
N GLU A 48 -25.95 -0.76 -42.77
CA GLU A 48 -27.39 -0.52 -42.88
C GLU A 48 -28.12 -1.74 -43.42
N GLY A 49 -27.60 -2.37 -44.48
CA GLY A 49 -28.17 -3.60 -45.04
C GLY A 49 -28.20 -4.77 -44.03
N VAL A 50 -27.12 -4.96 -43.27
CA VAL A 50 -27.04 -5.99 -42.22
C VAL A 50 -28.05 -5.71 -41.09
N LEU A 51 -28.16 -4.46 -40.65
CA LEU A 51 -29.09 -4.08 -39.58
C LEU A 51 -30.54 -4.19 -40.03
N ASP A 52 -30.84 -3.87 -41.30
CA ASP A 52 -32.16 -4.02 -41.86
C ASP A 52 -32.59 -5.49 -41.94
N LYS A 53 -31.75 -6.36 -42.51
CA LYS A 53 -31.95 -7.82 -42.52
C LYS A 53 -32.18 -8.37 -41.11
N ASN A 54 -31.49 -7.83 -40.11
CA ASN A 54 -31.72 -8.21 -38.71
C ASN A 54 -33.07 -7.72 -38.16
N ARG A 55 -33.54 -6.53 -38.52
CA ARG A 55 -34.88 -6.02 -38.11
C ARG A 55 -36.01 -6.82 -38.75
N THR A 56 -35.83 -7.22 -40.01
CA THR A 56 -36.82 -7.99 -40.78
C THR A 56 -36.66 -9.50 -40.61
N GLU A 57 -35.77 -9.94 -39.72
CA GLU A 57 -35.48 -11.36 -39.41
C GLU A 57 -35.10 -12.21 -40.64
N VAL A 58 -34.42 -11.62 -41.63
CA VAL A 58 -33.87 -12.31 -42.80
C VAL A 58 -32.56 -13.00 -42.42
N TYR A 59 -32.67 -14.27 -42.01
CA TYR A 59 -31.56 -15.09 -41.51
C TYR A 59 -31.09 -16.13 -42.54
N THR A 60 -30.48 -15.65 -43.64
CA THR A 60 -30.05 -16.47 -44.79
C THR A 60 -28.53 -16.58 -44.92
N HIS A 61 -28.04 -17.43 -45.83
CA HIS A 61 -26.61 -17.49 -46.18
C HIS A 61 -26.08 -16.17 -46.72
N GLU A 62 -26.90 -15.40 -47.43
CA GLU A 62 -26.55 -14.06 -47.89
C GLU A 62 -26.35 -13.10 -46.70
N ALA A 63 -27.25 -13.11 -45.72
CA ALA A 63 -27.09 -12.33 -44.49
C ALA A 63 -25.81 -12.75 -43.70
N LEU A 64 -25.48 -14.05 -43.70
CA LEU A 64 -24.22 -14.53 -43.12
C LEU A 64 -23.00 -14.00 -43.89
N ALA A 65 -23.04 -13.97 -45.22
CA ALA A 65 -21.96 -13.43 -46.05
C ALA A 65 -21.76 -11.93 -45.81
N ASP A 66 -22.84 -11.16 -45.75
CA ASP A 66 -22.77 -9.71 -45.47
C ASP A 66 -22.21 -9.42 -44.08
N THR A 67 -22.67 -10.15 -43.05
CA THR A 67 -22.08 -10.02 -41.70
C THR A 67 -20.63 -10.46 -41.64
N THR A 68 -20.21 -11.44 -42.45
CA THR A 68 -18.80 -11.84 -42.58
C THR A 68 -17.96 -10.69 -43.13
N ARG A 69 -18.43 -10.03 -44.21
CA ARG A 69 -17.75 -8.86 -44.78
C ARG A 69 -17.70 -7.72 -43.76
N LEU A 70 -18.81 -7.44 -43.07
CA LEU A 70 -18.90 -6.38 -42.08
C LEU A 70 -17.89 -6.58 -40.93
N LEU A 71 -17.84 -7.78 -40.37
CA LEU A 71 -16.96 -8.11 -39.23
C LEU A 71 -15.50 -8.30 -39.65
N SER A 72 -15.23 -8.66 -40.91
CA SER A 72 -13.86 -8.64 -41.45
C SER A 72 -13.33 -7.20 -41.58
N LEU A 73 -14.21 -6.22 -41.83
CA LEU A 73 -13.85 -4.81 -41.87
C LEU A 73 -13.74 -4.19 -40.47
N ASN A 74 -14.63 -4.56 -39.55
CA ASN A 74 -14.66 -4.05 -38.19
C ASN A 74 -14.99 -5.16 -37.17
N PRO A 75 -13.98 -5.92 -36.71
CA PRO A 75 -14.19 -7.01 -35.76
C PRO A 75 -14.56 -6.53 -34.35
N GLU A 76 -14.43 -5.23 -34.04
CA GLU A 76 -14.82 -4.64 -32.75
C GLU A 76 -16.31 -4.26 -32.69
N PHE A 77 -17.04 -4.41 -33.79
CA PHE A 77 -18.46 -4.10 -33.83
C PHE A 77 -19.30 -5.17 -33.09
N GLN A 78 -19.45 -4.98 -31.78
CA GLN A 78 -20.20 -5.87 -30.87
C GLN A 78 -21.57 -6.29 -31.41
N THR A 79 -22.37 -5.33 -31.90
CA THR A 79 -23.72 -5.60 -32.41
C THR A 79 -23.70 -6.53 -33.61
N GLY A 80 -22.69 -6.43 -34.48
CA GLY A 80 -22.53 -7.30 -35.65
C GLY A 80 -22.36 -8.77 -35.25
N TRP A 81 -21.58 -9.06 -34.21
CA TRP A 81 -21.45 -10.42 -33.67
C TRP A 81 -22.78 -10.94 -33.08
N GLY A 82 -23.57 -10.06 -32.45
CA GLY A 82 -24.91 -10.39 -31.98
C GLY A 82 -25.89 -10.72 -33.11
N VAL A 83 -25.88 -9.92 -34.19
CA VAL A 83 -26.66 -10.17 -35.42
C VAL A 83 -26.23 -11.50 -36.05
N ARG A 84 -24.93 -11.75 -36.16
CA ARG A 84 -24.39 -12.99 -36.70
C ARG A 84 -24.86 -14.22 -35.92
N ARG A 85 -24.83 -14.18 -34.58
CA ARG A 85 -25.37 -15.26 -33.74
C ARG A 85 -26.87 -15.50 -34.00
N ARG A 86 -27.67 -14.46 -34.21
CA ARG A 86 -29.10 -14.62 -34.56
C ARG A 86 -29.28 -15.28 -35.93
N ILE A 87 -28.51 -14.88 -36.95
CA ILE A 87 -28.55 -15.51 -38.28
C ILE A 87 -28.24 -17.00 -38.17
N LEU A 88 -27.22 -17.37 -37.39
CA LEU A 88 -26.84 -18.77 -37.17
C LEU A 88 -27.92 -19.52 -36.37
N LEU A 89 -28.29 -19.04 -35.19
CA LEU A 89 -29.19 -19.76 -34.28
C LEU A 89 -30.62 -19.88 -34.80
N LYS A 90 -31.19 -18.78 -35.32
CA LYS A 90 -32.59 -18.73 -35.75
C LYS A 90 -32.78 -19.11 -37.22
N GLY A 91 -31.71 -19.14 -38.01
CA GLY A 91 -31.76 -19.44 -39.43
C GLY A 91 -30.97 -20.70 -39.76
N LEU A 92 -29.65 -20.58 -39.88
CA LEU A 92 -28.85 -21.58 -40.57
C LEU A 92 -28.63 -22.87 -39.78
N LEU A 93 -28.43 -22.79 -38.46
CA LEU A 93 -28.21 -23.97 -37.63
C LEU A 93 -29.50 -24.77 -37.38
N VAL A 94 -30.64 -24.09 -37.23
CA VAL A 94 -31.95 -24.76 -37.05
C VAL A 94 -32.42 -25.46 -38.32
N ASN A 95 -32.08 -24.91 -39.49
CA ASN A 95 -32.45 -25.46 -40.79
C ASN A 95 -31.36 -26.37 -41.40
N ALA A 96 -30.27 -26.63 -40.68
CA ALA A 96 -29.22 -27.52 -41.15
C ALA A 96 -29.74 -28.98 -41.18
N PRO A 97 -29.45 -29.74 -42.26
CA PRO A 97 -30.00 -31.09 -42.43
C PRO A 97 -29.45 -32.12 -41.42
N ASP A 98 -28.21 -31.92 -40.97
CA ASP A 98 -27.50 -32.83 -40.07
C ASP A 98 -26.41 -32.10 -39.26
N ASP A 99 -25.78 -32.83 -38.34
CA ASP A 99 -24.69 -32.31 -37.51
C ASP A 99 -23.42 -31.97 -38.31
N ASP A 100 -23.18 -32.59 -39.46
CA ASP A 100 -22.02 -32.29 -40.31
C ASP A 100 -22.18 -30.90 -40.97
N ALA A 101 -23.38 -30.56 -41.44
CA ALA A 101 -23.70 -29.23 -41.94
C ALA A 101 -23.60 -28.16 -40.83
N ARG A 102 -24.07 -28.47 -39.62
CA ARG A 102 -23.92 -27.59 -38.44
C ARG A 102 -22.45 -27.38 -38.09
N GLN A 103 -21.67 -28.47 -38.10
CA GLN A 103 -20.23 -28.46 -37.85
C GLN A 103 -19.52 -27.54 -38.86
N GLN A 104 -19.78 -27.70 -40.16
CA GLN A 104 -19.16 -26.88 -41.22
C GLN A 104 -19.45 -25.37 -41.06
N LEU A 105 -20.69 -24.99 -40.73
CA LEU A 105 -21.06 -23.59 -40.49
C LEU A 105 -20.26 -22.99 -39.32
N LEU A 106 -20.14 -23.74 -38.23
CA LEU A 106 -19.43 -23.28 -37.03
C LEU A 106 -17.91 -23.29 -37.21
N GLU A 107 -17.36 -24.23 -38.00
CA GLU A 107 -15.94 -24.25 -38.36
C GLU A 107 -15.57 -23.04 -39.22
N ALA A 108 -16.44 -22.61 -40.14
CA ALA A 108 -16.27 -21.37 -40.89
C ALA A 108 -16.25 -20.13 -39.97
N ASP A 109 -17.07 -20.13 -38.92
CA ASP A 109 -17.06 -19.08 -37.88
C ASP A 109 -15.79 -19.11 -37.01
N LEU A 110 -15.24 -20.29 -36.71
CA LEU A 110 -13.91 -20.40 -36.08
C LEU A 110 -12.81 -19.83 -36.99
N GLN A 111 -12.91 -19.98 -38.32
CA GLN A 111 -11.97 -19.37 -39.26
C GLN A 111 -12.09 -17.84 -39.29
N LEU A 112 -13.30 -17.29 -39.26
CA LEU A 112 -13.53 -15.85 -39.20
C LEU A 112 -12.94 -15.24 -37.92
N THR A 113 -13.21 -15.85 -36.77
CA THR A 113 -12.63 -15.39 -35.50
C THR A 113 -11.11 -15.53 -35.49
N ASN A 114 -10.54 -16.60 -36.03
CA ASN A 114 -9.09 -16.78 -36.15
C ASN A 114 -8.45 -15.71 -37.05
N ALA A 115 -9.06 -15.39 -38.20
CA ALA A 115 -8.59 -14.31 -39.07
C ALA A 115 -8.59 -12.96 -38.35
N SER A 116 -9.64 -12.69 -37.55
CA SER A 116 -9.76 -11.47 -36.75
C SER A 116 -8.70 -11.40 -35.64
N LEU A 117 -8.51 -12.48 -34.87
CA LEU A 117 -7.54 -12.55 -33.77
C LEU A 117 -6.08 -12.50 -34.24
N LYS A 118 -5.78 -13.00 -35.45
CA LYS A 118 -4.46 -12.85 -36.07
C LYS A 118 -4.11 -11.38 -36.34
N LEU A 119 -5.10 -10.55 -36.68
CA LEU A 119 -4.92 -9.12 -36.92
C LEU A 119 -4.91 -8.35 -35.60
N ASN A 120 -5.88 -8.64 -34.73
CA ASN A 120 -6.03 -7.99 -33.44
C ASN A 120 -6.46 -9.00 -32.36
N PRO A 121 -5.54 -9.51 -31.54
CA PRO A 121 -5.83 -10.53 -30.53
C PRO A 121 -6.46 -9.96 -29.26
N LYS A 122 -6.73 -8.64 -29.18
CA LYS A 122 -7.22 -7.94 -27.98
C LYS A 122 -8.63 -7.39 -28.15
N VAL A 123 -9.47 -8.15 -28.86
CA VAL A 123 -10.88 -7.79 -29.12
C VAL A 123 -11.81 -8.69 -28.34
N TYR A 124 -12.51 -8.13 -27.35
CA TYR A 124 -13.42 -8.86 -26.47
C TYR A 124 -14.48 -9.67 -27.24
N CYS A 125 -15.23 -9.04 -28.14
CA CYS A 125 -16.33 -9.70 -28.84
C CYS A 125 -15.92 -10.90 -29.67
N VAL A 126 -14.70 -10.91 -30.20
CA VAL A 126 -14.19 -12.02 -31.01
C VAL A 126 -13.92 -13.24 -30.14
N TRP A 127 -13.30 -13.06 -28.96
CA TRP A 127 -13.10 -14.13 -27.99
C TRP A 127 -14.43 -14.66 -27.43
N GLU A 128 -15.37 -13.77 -27.10
CA GLU A 128 -16.71 -14.17 -26.66
C GLU A 128 -17.47 -14.96 -27.72
N HIS A 129 -17.42 -14.51 -28.98
CA HIS A 129 -18.05 -15.24 -30.08
C HIS A 129 -17.39 -16.60 -30.30
N ARG A 130 -16.06 -16.69 -30.19
CA ARG A 130 -15.33 -17.96 -30.31
C ARG A 130 -15.75 -18.97 -29.24
N LYS A 131 -15.90 -18.55 -27.97
CA LYS A 131 -16.43 -19.42 -26.89
C LYS A 131 -17.83 -19.93 -27.21
N TRP A 132 -18.72 -19.03 -27.64
CA TRP A 132 -20.09 -19.40 -28.05
C TRP A 132 -20.10 -20.42 -29.21
N VAL A 133 -19.20 -20.25 -30.19
CA VAL A 133 -19.06 -21.22 -31.30
C VAL A 133 -18.68 -22.59 -30.77
N LEU A 134 -17.71 -22.69 -29.87
CA LEU A 134 -17.29 -23.97 -29.27
C LEU A 134 -18.40 -24.64 -28.46
N GLU A 135 -19.18 -23.87 -27.71
CA GLU A 135 -20.32 -24.35 -26.92
C GLU A 135 -21.46 -24.87 -27.80
N THR A 136 -21.61 -24.30 -29.01
CA THR A 136 -22.69 -24.66 -29.94
C THR A 136 -22.28 -25.81 -30.89
N MET A 137 -20.98 -26.08 -31.00
CA MET A 137 -20.42 -27.01 -31.98
C MET A 137 -20.68 -28.48 -31.60
N PRO A 138 -21.17 -29.32 -32.54
CA PRO A 138 -21.37 -30.75 -32.28
C PRO A 138 -20.08 -31.46 -31.83
N ASP A 139 -18.94 -31.19 -32.48
CA ASP A 139 -17.65 -31.77 -32.12
C ASP A 139 -16.50 -30.75 -32.16
N ALA A 140 -16.37 -29.99 -31.08
CA ALA A 140 -15.31 -29.00 -30.88
C ALA A 140 -13.90 -29.62 -30.74
N ASP A 141 -12.90 -29.02 -31.39
CA ASP A 141 -11.49 -29.41 -31.32
C ASP A 141 -10.75 -28.71 -30.16
N TRP A 142 -10.98 -29.19 -28.95
CA TRP A 142 -10.35 -28.60 -27.76
C TRP A 142 -8.82 -28.70 -27.77
N ALA A 143 -8.25 -29.74 -28.40
CA ALA A 143 -6.80 -29.89 -28.53
C ALA A 143 -6.20 -28.79 -29.42
N PHE A 144 -6.84 -28.49 -30.55
CA PHE A 144 -6.46 -27.36 -31.40
C PHE A 144 -6.55 -26.02 -30.66
N GLU A 145 -7.62 -25.80 -29.88
CA GLU A 145 -7.79 -24.55 -29.12
C GLU A 145 -6.68 -24.33 -28.08
N PHE A 146 -6.24 -25.40 -27.39
CA PHE A 146 -5.09 -25.34 -26.48
C PHE A 146 -3.79 -24.94 -27.20
N LYS A 147 -3.52 -25.56 -28.36
CA LYS A 147 -2.36 -25.21 -29.18
C LYS A 147 -2.44 -23.76 -29.66
N MET A 148 -3.62 -23.33 -30.09
CA MET A 148 -3.86 -21.97 -30.58
C MET A 148 -3.60 -20.93 -29.48
N VAL A 149 -4.18 -21.12 -28.29
CA VAL A 149 -3.98 -20.16 -27.20
C VAL A 149 -2.53 -20.12 -26.71
N GLU A 150 -1.83 -21.25 -26.74
CA GLU A 150 -0.40 -21.29 -26.41
C GLU A 150 0.44 -20.47 -27.42
N MET A 151 0.16 -20.56 -28.73
CA MET A 151 0.81 -19.71 -29.73
C MET A 151 0.53 -18.21 -29.52
N TYR A 152 -0.67 -17.84 -29.09
CA TYR A 152 -0.97 -16.43 -28.76
C TYR A 152 -0.19 -15.96 -27.53
N LEU A 153 -0.05 -16.81 -26.52
CA LEU A 153 0.74 -16.53 -25.32
C LEU A 153 2.26 -16.56 -25.56
N GLU A 154 2.74 -17.23 -26.60
CA GLU A 154 4.13 -17.12 -27.05
C GLU A 154 4.40 -15.77 -27.71
N LYS A 155 3.45 -15.25 -28.49
CA LYS A 155 3.58 -13.93 -29.15
C LYS A 155 3.39 -12.76 -28.21
N ASP A 156 2.41 -12.84 -27.30
CA ASP A 156 2.16 -11.85 -26.26
C ASP A 156 1.90 -12.57 -24.92
N PRO A 157 2.94 -12.81 -24.12
CA PRO A 157 2.82 -13.52 -22.84
C PRO A 157 1.94 -12.79 -21.82
N ARG A 158 1.64 -11.50 -22.03
CA ARG A 158 0.81 -10.67 -21.15
C ARG A 158 -0.60 -10.43 -21.71
N ASN A 159 -0.99 -11.11 -22.80
CA ASN A 159 -2.34 -11.00 -23.33
C ASN A 159 -3.35 -11.65 -22.37
N PHE A 160 -4.01 -10.84 -21.55
CA PHE A 160 -4.98 -11.34 -20.58
C PHE A 160 -6.16 -12.05 -21.26
N HIS A 161 -6.59 -11.66 -22.47
CA HIS A 161 -7.65 -12.39 -23.17
C HIS A 161 -7.26 -13.84 -23.46
N SER A 162 -6.00 -14.08 -23.84
CA SER A 162 -5.50 -15.43 -24.10
C SER A 162 -5.38 -16.23 -22.79
N TRP A 163 -4.95 -15.60 -21.70
CA TRP A 163 -4.97 -16.25 -20.38
C TRP A 163 -6.38 -16.60 -19.90
N ASP A 164 -7.33 -15.69 -20.08
CA ASP A 164 -8.74 -15.88 -19.74
C ASP A 164 -9.34 -17.00 -20.59
N TYR A 165 -9.06 -16.99 -21.89
CA TYR A 165 -9.49 -18.04 -22.81
C TYR A 165 -8.91 -19.39 -22.43
N ARG A 166 -7.62 -19.48 -22.06
CA ARG A 166 -7.03 -20.74 -21.59
C ARG A 166 -7.76 -21.27 -20.35
N ARG A 167 -8.06 -20.42 -19.36
CA ARG A 167 -8.81 -20.83 -18.16
C ARG A 167 -10.22 -21.32 -18.51
N TYR A 168 -10.88 -20.65 -19.46
CA TYR A 168 -12.14 -21.13 -20.03
C TYR A 168 -11.98 -22.53 -20.64
N LEU A 169 -10.97 -22.77 -21.49
CA LEU A 169 -10.75 -24.09 -22.09
C LEU A 169 -10.54 -25.18 -21.03
N VAL A 170 -9.73 -24.91 -19.99
CA VAL A 170 -9.53 -25.84 -18.87
C VAL A 170 -10.86 -26.18 -18.19
N SER A 171 -11.65 -25.15 -17.84
CA SER A 171 -12.94 -25.32 -17.17
C SER A 171 -13.94 -26.08 -18.02
N SER A 172 -14.05 -25.75 -19.31
CA SER A 172 -14.99 -26.42 -20.22
C SER A 172 -14.64 -27.88 -20.42
N ILE A 173 -13.36 -28.21 -20.60
CA ILE A 173 -12.91 -29.60 -20.72
C ILE A 173 -13.20 -30.40 -19.44
N GLN A 174 -12.92 -29.84 -18.27
CA GLN A 174 -13.20 -30.49 -16.99
C GLN A 174 -14.71 -30.74 -16.81
N SER A 175 -15.55 -29.78 -17.21
CA SER A 175 -17.00 -29.95 -17.22
C SER A 175 -17.43 -31.07 -18.17
N ILE A 176 -16.87 -31.14 -19.38
CA ILE A 176 -17.21 -32.18 -20.38
C ILE A 176 -16.77 -33.58 -19.89
N ALA A 177 -15.62 -33.67 -19.23
CA ALA A 177 -15.08 -34.93 -18.73
C ALA A 177 -15.77 -35.45 -17.45
N SER A 178 -16.62 -34.65 -16.80
CA SER A 178 -17.21 -35.00 -15.51
C SER A 178 -18.27 -36.12 -15.62
N PRO A 179 -18.31 -37.11 -14.70
CA PRO A 179 -19.23 -38.25 -14.78
C PRO A 179 -20.72 -37.88 -14.63
N SER A 180 -21.02 -36.76 -13.95
CA SER A 180 -22.39 -36.24 -13.77
C SER A 180 -22.99 -35.64 -15.05
N SER A 181 -22.17 -35.41 -16.08
CA SER A 181 -22.61 -35.04 -17.44
C SER A 181 -23.17 -36.23 -18.23
N SER A 182 -23.25 -37.42 -17.61
CA SER A 182 -23.79 -38.65 -18.21
C SER A 182 -25.30 -38.61 -18.49
N SER A 183 -25.99 -37.49 -18.21
CA SER A 183 -27.28 -37.20 -18.81
C SER A 183 -27.09 -36.48 -20.17
N SER A 184 -26.93 -37.29 -21.22
CA SER A 184 -27.60 -37.10 -22.52
C SER A 184 -27.88 -35.66 -22.97
N SER A 185 -27.00 -35.05 -23.78
CA SER A 185 -27.41 -33.97 -24.71
C SER A 185 -26.48 -33.68 -25.89
N LEU A 186 -25.34 -34.37 -26.05
CA LEU A 186 -24.58 -34.27 -27.30
C LEU A 186 -25.15 -35.29 -28.31
N PRO A 187 -25.68 -34.84 -29.47
CA PRO A 187 -26.32 -35.71 -30.45
C PRO A 187 -25.38 -36.73 -31.11
N ARG A 188 -24.05 -36.54 -31.00
CA ARG A 188 -23.02 -37.37 -31.63
C ARG A 188 -21.86 -37.70 -30.67
N PRO A 189 -21.30 -38.93 -30.72
CA PRO A 189 -20.05 -39.24 -30.04
C PRO A 189 -18.89 -38.39 -30.58
N ARG A 190 -18.09 -37.84 -29.66
CA ARG A 190 -16.90 -37.03 -30.01
C ARG A 190 -15.91 -37.86 -30.82
N THR A 191 -15.41 -37.28 -31.91
CA THR A 191 -14.35 -37.87 -32.73
C THR A 191 -13.00 -37.20 -32.49
N LYS A 192 -13.01 -35.93 -32.05
CA LYS A 192 -11.81 -35.15 -31.81
C LYS A 192 -11.23 -35.37 -30.40
N PRO A 193 -9.89 -35.44 -30.25
CA PRO A 193 -9.25 -35.64 -28.95
C PRO A 193 -9.70 -34.63 -27.91
N LEU A 194 -9.99 -35.11 -26.70
CA LEU A 194 -10.26 -34.27 -25.54
C LEU A 194 -9.02 -34.26 -24.63
N PRO A 195 -8.31 -33.13 -24.51
CA PRO A 195 -7.24 -32.99 -23.52
C PRO A 195 -7.72 -33.27 -22.10
N GLN A 196 -6.79 -33.50 -21.17
CA GLN A 196 -7.09 -33.73 -19.75
C GLN A 196 -6.24 -32.79 -18.88
N PRO A 197 -6.53 -31.47 -18.88
CA PRO A 197 -5.77 -30.52 -18.09
C PRO A 197 -6.05 -30.75 -16.60
N THR A 198 -4.98 -31.08 -15.87
CA THR A 198 -4.97 -31.18 -14.41
C THR A 198 -4.34 -29.92 -13.81
N THR A 199 -4.62 -29.65 -12.53
CA THR A 199 -3.97 -28.58 -11.77
C THR A 199 -2.44 -28.68 -11.86
N SER A 200 -1.89 -29.90 -11.75
CA SER A 200 -0.45 -30.14 -11.92
C SER A 200 0.06 -29.81 -13.33
N SER A 201 -0.68 -30.14 -14.39
CA SER A 201 -0.28 -29.80 -15.76
C SER A 201 -0.31 -28.29 -16.02
N GLU A 202 -1.24 -27.56 -15.42
CA GLU A 202 -1.32 -26.11 -15.52
C GLU A 202 -0.24 -25.41 -14.68
N LEU A 203 0.12 -25.97 -13.51
CA LEU A 203 1.29 -25.52 -12.76
C LEU A 203 2.57 -25.71 -13.58
N ALA A 204 2.76 -26.86 -14.23
CA ALA A 204 3.88 -27.07 -15.13
C ALA A 204 3.89 -26.06 -16.29
N PHE A 205 2.72 -25.75 -16.85
CA PHE A 205 2.58 -24.72 -17.87
C PHE A 205 3.04 -23.33 -17.38
N THR A 206 2.60 -22.90 -16.19
CA THR A 206 3.04 -21.62 -15.61
C THR A 206 4.54 -21.61 -15.33
N THR A 207 5.13 -22.71 -14.85
CA THR A 207 6.58 -22.85 -14.67
C THR A 207 7.33 -22.62 -15.99
N ARG A 208 6.88 -23.24 -17.10
CA ARG A 208 7.49 -23.00 -18.43
C ARG A 208 7.40 -21.54 -18.84
N LYS A 209 6.25 -20.89 -18.61
CA LYS A 209 6.03 -19.48 -19.00
C LYS A 209 6.84 -18.51 -18.15
N ILE A 210 7.05 -18.80 -16.86
CA ILE A 210 7.92 -18.04 -15.96
C ILE A 210 9.39 -18.25 -16.35
N SER A 211 9.81 -19.49 -16.60
CA SER A 211 11.20 -19.80 -16.99
C SER A 211 11.58 -19.14 -18.32
N ALA A 212 10.64 -19.03 -19.25
CA ALA A 212 10.86 -18.33 -20.51
C ALA A 212 10.89 -16.80 -20.36
N ASN A 213 10.22 -16.24 -19.35
CA ASN A 213 10.16 -14.81 -19.07
C ASN A 213 9.65 -14.58 -17.63
N PHE A 214 10.55 -14.34 -16.69
CA PHE A 214 10.20 -14.12 -15.28
C PHE A 214 9.36 -12.85 -15.07
N SER A 215 9.41 -11.88 -16.00
CA SER A 215 8.52 -10.70 -16.01
C SER A 215 7.09 -11.01 -16.45
N ASN A 216 6.74 -12.28 -16.68
CA ASN A 216 5.39 -12.68 -17.04
C ASN A 216 4.47 -12.70 -15.81
N PHE A 217 4.01 -11.52 -15.40
CA PHE A 217 3.07 -11.36 -14.28
C PHE A 217 1.80 -12.20 -14.45
N SER A 218 1.33 -12.43 -15.68
CA SER A 218 0.13 -13.24 -15.92
C SER A 218 0.34 -14.71 -15.55
N ALA A 219 1.54 -15.27 -15.77
CA ALA A 219 1.89 -16.61 -15.36
C ALA A 219 1.97 -16.73 -13.83
N TRP A 220 2.62 -15.77 -13.16
CA TRP A 220 2.66 -15.68 -11.69
C TRP A 220 1.26 -15.58 -11.09
N HIS A 221 0.43 -14.67 -11.62
CA HIS A 221 -0.95 -14.50 -11.16
C HIS A 221 -1.75 -15.80 -11.30
N TYR A 222 -1.70 -16.46 -12.46
CA TYR A 222 -2.42 -17.71 -12.66
C TYR A 222 -1.92 -18.82 -11.72
N ARG A 223 -0.61 -18.86 -11.47
CA ARG A 223 0.02 -19.79 -10.51
C ARG A 223 -0.55 -19.63 -9.09
N THR A 224 -0.80 -18.40 -8.63
CA THR A 224 -1.45 -18.17 -7.31
C THR A 224 -2.81 -18.87 -7.19
N LYS A 225 -3.61 -18.87 -8.28
CA LYS A 225 -4.94 -19.49 -8.33
C LYS A 225 -4.86 -21.00 -8.43
N LEU A 226 -3.88 -21.51 -9.16
CA LEU A 226 -3.64 -22.94 -9.29
C LEU A 226 -3.13 -23.57 -7.98
N LEU A 227 -2.29 -22.88 -7.23
CA LEU A 227 -1.83 -23.36 -5.91
C LEU A 227 -2.98 -23.40 -4.90
N GLN A 228 -3.83 -22.37 -4.87
CA GLN A 228 -5.05 -22.38 -4.05
C GLN A 228 -5.95 -23.58 -4.40
N LYS A 229 -6.22 -23.78 -5.70
CA LYS A 229 -6.98 -24.93 -6.18
C LYS A 229 -6.32 -26.26 -5.82
N LEU A 230 -4.98 -26.36 -5.88
CA LEU A 230 -4.25 -27.58 -5.50
C LEU A 230 -4.44 -27.89 -4.02
N TRP A 231 -4.34 -26.89 -3.14
CA TRP A 231 -4.57 -27.06 -1.70
C TRP A 231 -5.97 -27.57 -1.42
N ASP A 232 -6.98 -26.98 -2.07
CA ASP A 232 -8.39 -27.38 -1.94
C ASP A 232 -8.62 -28.82 -2.44
N GLU A 233 -8.09 -29.17 -3.63
CA GLU A 233 -8.22 -30.51 -4.22
C GLU A 233 -7.55 -31.60 -3.37
N ARG A 234 -6.47 -31.26 -2.66
CA ARG A 234 -5.72 -32.18 -1.80
C ARG A 234 -6.21 -32.19 -0.35
N GLY A 235 -7.06 -31.23 0.04
CA GLY A 235 -7.46 -31.04 1.43
C GLY A 235 -6.30 -30.66 2.35
N TRP A 236 -5.28 -29.98 1.83
CA TRP A 236 -4.09 -29.61 2.62
C TRP A 236 -4.40 -28.43 3.54
N ALA A 237 -4.42 -28.72 4.85
CA ALA A 237 -4.43 -27.71 5.90
C ALA A 237 -3.18 -26.80 5.81
N ALA A 238 -3.21 -25.65 6.49
CA ALA A 238 -2.12 -24.67 6.43
C ALA A 238 -0.78 -25.21 6.97
N ASP A 239 -0.84 -26.15 7.90
CA ASP A 239 0.28 -26.81 8.58
C ASP A 239 0.63 -28.20 8.02
N ALA A 240 -0.06 -28.65 6.95
CA ALA A 240 0.25 -29.92 6.31
C ALA A 240 1.67 -29.89 5.72
N GLN A 241 2.50 -30.90 6.01
CA GLN A 241 3.90 -30.94 5.57
C GLN A 241 4.01 -30.84 4.05
N GLU A 242 3.15 -31.51 3.30
CA GLU A 242 3.14 -31.47 1.83
C GLU A 242 2.85 -30.08 1.28
N ARG A 243 2.04 -29.28 1.99
CA ARG A 243 1.81 -27.88 1.64
C ARG A 243 3.02 -27.02 1.95
N LEU A 244 3.66 -27.24 3.09
CA LEU A 244 4.86 -26.51 3.49
C LEU A 244 6.01 -26.78 2.52
N ASP A 245 6.27 -28.05 2.18
CA ASP A 245 7.24 -28.46 1.16
C ASP A 245 6.94 -27.78 -0.17
N LYS A 246 5.66 -27.74 -0.56
CA LYS A 246 5.26 -27.08 -1.80
C LYS A 246 5.47 -25.56 -1.76
N VAL A 247 5.23 -24.93 -0.62
CA VAL A 247 5.47 -23.49 -0.43
C VAL A 247 6.97 -23.19 -0.47
N ASP A 248 7.82 -24.04 0.09
CA ASP A 248 9.27 -23.89 0.02
C ASP A 248 9.79 -24.03 -1.42
N GLU A 249 9.26 -24.97 -2.22
CA GLU A 249 9.55 -25.02 -3.67
C GLU A 249 9.19 -23.71 -4.40
N GLU A 250 8.09 -23.05 -4.00
CA GLU A 250 7.68 -21.77 -4.59
C GLU A 250 8.58 -20.62 -4.15
N PHE A 251 9.11 -20.65 -2.92
CA PHE A 251 10.11 -19.70 -2.45
C PHE A 251 11.40 -19.82 -3.27
N GLU A 252 11.87 -21.04 -3.52
CA GLU A 252 13.06 -21.25 -4.36
C GLU A 252 12.85 -20.73 -5.79
N LEU A 253 11.69 -21.02 -6.38
CA LEU A 253 11.35 -20.54 -7.73
C LEU A 253 11.33 -19.00 -7.80
N VAL A 254 10.67 -18.33 -6.85
CA VAL A 254 10.55 -16.87 -6.89
C VAL A 254 11.86 -16.18 -6.49
N LYS A 255 12.67 -16.77 -5.59
CA LYS A 255 14.00 -16.27 -5.25
C LYS A 255 14.90 -16.30 -6.47
N GLN A 256 14.95 -17.39 -7.22
CA GLN A 256 15.72 -17.45 -8.47
C GLN A 256 15.33 -16.33 -9.45
N ALA A 257 14.03 -16.02 -9.57
CA ALA A 257 13.57 -14.92 -10.40
C ALA A 257 13.99 -13.54 -9.86
N ILE A 258 13.86 -13.31 -8.56
CA ILE A 258 14.28 -12.08 -7.88
C ILE A 258 15.79 -11.85 -8.02
N TRP A 259 16.61 -12.87 -7.79
CA TRP A 259 18.07 -12.79 -7.92
C TRP A 259 18.52 -12.63 -9.38
N SER A 260 17.73 -13.12 -10.34
CA SER A 260 18.04 -12.94 -11.77
C SER A 260 17.76 -11.52 -12.27
N ASP A 261 16.68 -10.89 -11.79
CA ASP A 261 16.36 -9.49 -12.09
C ASP A 261 15.64 -8.84 -10.89
N PRO A 262 16.39 -8.20 -9.98
CA PRO A 262 15.83 -7.52 -8.81
C PRO A 262 14.91 -6.35 -9.16
N ASN A 263 14.94 -5.86 -10.40
CA ASN A 263 14.08 -4.78 -10.86
C ASN A 263 12.71 -5.28 -11.36
N ASP A 264 12.54 -6.59 -11.56
CA ASP A 264 11.27 -7.16 -12.02
C ASP A 264 10.22 -7.19 -10.91
N GLN A 265 9.21 -6.34 -11.04
CA GLN A 265 8.14 -6.24 -10.05
C GLN A 265 7.29 -7.52 -9.90
N SER A 266 7.25 -8.39 -10.92
CA SER A 266 6.32 -9.51 -10.94
C SER A 266 6.69 -10.55 -9.89
N ALA A 267 7.98 -10.85 -9.79
CA ALA A 267 8.52 -11.78 -8.80
C ALA A 267 8.31 -11.26 -7.37
N TRP A 268 8.56 -9.98 -7.11
CA TRP A 268 8.31 -9.35 -5.79
C TRP A 268 6.84 -9.39 -5.37
N LEU A 269 5.92 -9.15 -6.30
CA LEU A 269 4.48 -9.22 -6.01
C LEU A 269 4.03 -10.67 -5.71
N TYR A 270 4.60 -11.65 -6.41
CA TYR A 270 4.35 -13.07 -6.13
C TYR A 270 4.96 -13.49 -4.78
N HIS A 271 6.19 -13.07 -4.49
CA HIS A 271 6.86 -13.30 -3.21
C HIS A 271 6.04 -12.75 -2.04
N ARG A 272 5.52 -11.53 -2.17
CA ARG A 272 4.64 -10.92 -1.16
C ARG A 272 3.34 -11.69 -0.96
N TRP A 273 2.74 -12.21 -2.04
CA TRP A 273 1.58 -13.09 -1.92
C TRP A 273 1.92 -14.41 -1.22
N LEU A 274 3.08 -14.99 -1.51
CA LEU A 274 3.53 -16.25 -0.93
C LEU A 274 3.83 -16.13 0.57
N VAL A 275 4.45 -15.02 1.00
CA VAL A 275 4.64 -14.71 2.43
C VAL A 275 3.31 -14.50 3.12
N GLY A 276 2.38 -13.75 2.52
CA GLY A 276 1.05 -13.49 3.10
C GLY A 276 1.16 -12.82 4.48
N ASP A 277 0.44 -13.36 5.46
CA ASP A 277 0.55 -12.93 6.87
C ASP A 277 1.79 -13.51 7.58
N GLY A 278 2.41 -14.55 7.01
CA GLY A 278 3.67 -15.13 7.44
C GLY A 278 3.71 -15.67 8.89
N THR A 279 4.80 -16.36 9.21
CA THR A 279 5.20 -16.63 10.58
C THR A 279 6.48 -15.86 10.87
N VAL A 280 6.84 -15.70 12.16
CA VAL A 280 8.11 -15.07 12.55
C VAL A 280 9.31 -15.73 11.84
N SER A 281 9.32 -17.06 11.74
CA SER A 281 10.42 -17.79 11.08
C SER A 281 10.51 -17.52 9.58
N ILE A 282 9.38 -17.56 8.87
CA ILE A 282 9.34 -17.27 7.42
C ILE A 282 9.77 -15.83 7.17
N VAL A 283 9.19 -14.87 7.90
CA VAL A 283 9.48 -13.45 7.66
C VAL A 283 10.95 -13.11 7.95
N ARG A 284 11.57 -13.71 8.99
CA ARG A 284 13.01 -13.57 9.25
C ARG A 284 13.87 -14.11 8.11
N ARG A 285 13.62 -15.36 7.70
CA ARG A 285 14.34 -16.01 6.59
C ARG A 285 14.28 -15.16 5.31
N GLU A 286 13.13 -14.59 5.00
CA GLU A 286 12.96 -13.77 3.81
C GLU A 286 13.57 -12.37 3.98
N ILE A 287 13.59 -11.78 5.18
CA ILE A 287 14.33 -10.54 5.45
C ILE A 287 15.82 -10.76 5.20
N GLU A 288 16.41 -11.81 5.78
CA GLU A 288 17.84 -12.14 5.65
C GLU A 288 18.24 -12.26 4.18
N GLY A 289 17.49 -13.07 3.39
CA GLY A 289 17.81 -13.25 1.97
C GLY A 289 17.64 -11.98 1.11
N ILE A 290 16.77 -11.04 1.51
CA ILE A 290 16.63 -9.76 0.78
C ILE A 290 17.69 -8.74 1.22
N GLU A 291 18.18 -8.81 2.48
CA GLU A 291 19.31 -8.02 2.94
C GLU A 291 20.58 -8.41 2.19
N GLU A 292 20.84 -9.71 2.02
CA GLU A 292 21.95 -10.21 1.17
C GLU A 292 21.86 -9.66 -0.26
N LEU A 293 20.67 -9.67 -0.87
CA LEU A 293 20.48 -9.12 -2.21
C LEU A 293 20.66 -7.59 -2.23
N LEU A 294 20.27 -6.87 -1.17
CA LEU A 294 20.47 -5.42 -1.08
C LEU A 294 21.94 -5.04 -0.96
N GLU A 295 22.80 -5.90 -0.39
CA GLU A 295 24.25 -5.69 -0.35
C GLU A 295 24.85 -5.70 -1.76
N GLU A 296 24.40 -6.64 -2.61
CA GLU A 296 24.82 -6.74 -4.01
C GLU A 296 24.18 -5.66 -4.89
N GLU A 297 22.94 -5.25 -4.58
CA GLU A 297 22.16 -4.27 -5.35
C GLU A 297 21.65 -3.10 -4.46
N PRO A 298 22.54 -2.19 -4.01
CA PRO A 298 22.22 -1.18 -3.00
C PRO A 298 21.11 -0.21 -3.40
N ASP A 299 20.95 0.05 -4.69
CA ASP A 299 19.96 0.99 -5.20
C ASP A 299 18.65 0.31 -5.63
N SER A 300 18.50 -0.99 -5.35
CA SER A 300 17.27 -1.72 -5.65
C SER A 300 16.10 -1.19 -4.82
N ARG A 301 15.25 -0.40 -5.49
CA ARG A 301 13.95 0.05 -4.98
C ARG A 301 13.13 -1.10 -4.42
N TRP A 302 13.15 -2.26 -5.07
CA TRP A 302 12.31 -3.40 -4.67
C TRP A 302 12.84 -4.13 -3.45
N CYS A 303 14.16 -4.26 -3.29
CA CYS A 303 14.75 -4.77 -2.06
C CYS A 303 14.37 -3.86 -0.88
N LEU A 304 14.58 -2.55 -1.03
CA LEU A 304 14.24 -1.57 0.01
C LEU A 304 12.73 -1.57 0.35
N ASP A 305 11.83 -1.51 -0.64
CA ASP A 305 10.36 -1.53 -0.40
C ASP A 305 9.91 -2.84 0.25
N SER A 306 10.51 -3.98 -0.15
CA SER A 306 10.17 -5.29 0.40
C SER A 306 10.69 -5.46 1.84
N LEU A 307 11.90 -4.99 2.15
CA LEU A 307 12.42 -5.00 3.52
C LEU A 307 11.60 -4.11 4.44
N VAL A 308 11.22 -2.91 4.02
CA VAL A 308 10.31 -2.05 4.81
C VAL A 308 8.99 -2.78 5.05
N HIS A 309 8.43 -3.46 4.04
CA HIS A 309 7.20 -4.22 4.19
C HIS A 309 7.35 -5.38 5.19
N TYR A 310 8.40 -6.20 5.06
CA TYR A 310 8.59 -7.38 5.89
C TYR A 310 9.06 -7.06 7.30
N LYS A 311 9.92 -6.06 7.50
CA LYS A 311 10.30 -5.61 8.85
C LYS A 311 9.10 -5.06 9.62
N ARG A 312 8.18 -4.35 8.95
CA ARG A 312 6.89 -3.95 9.55
C ARG A 312 5.96 -5.12 9.84
N LEU A 313 5.93 -6.13 8.97
CA LEU A 313 5.18 -7.36 9.23
C LEU A 313 5.76 -8.11 10.45
N LEU A 314 7.08 -8.29 10.51
CA LEU A 314 7.76 -8.91 11.64
C LEU A 314 7.50 -8.15 12.94
N SER A 315 7.57 -6.83 12.92
CA SER A 315 7.26 -5.99 14.08
C SER A 315 5.83 -6.24 14.62
N ARG A 316 4.84 -6.38 13.73
CA ARG A 316 3.46 -6.76 14.11
C ARG A 316 3.36 -8.19 14.64
N LEU A 317 4.07 -9.15 14.05
CA LEU A 317 4.07 -10.55 14.51
C LEU A 317 4.73 -10.72 15.88
N LEU A 318 5.66 -9.84 16.23
CA LEU A 318 6.35 -9.82 17.53
C LEU A 318 5.56 -9.05 18.61
N GLU A 319 4.60 -8.19 18.23
CA GLU A 319 3.83 -7.37 19.15
C GLU A 319 3.09 -8.15 20.26
N PRO A 320 2.46 -9.31 19.99
CA PRO A 320 1.81 -10.12 21.02
C PRO A 320 2.76 -10.69 22.10
N GLN A 321 4.08 -10.70 21.86
CA GLN A 321 5.07 -11.22 22.81
C GLN A 321 5.52 -10.17 23.86
N GLY A 322 4.92 -8.98 23.83
CA GLY A 322 5.10 -7.94 24.83
C GLY A 322 6.50 -7.32 24.85
N ASP A 323 6.98 -7.00 26.05
CA ASP A 323 8.25 -6.28 26.24
C ASP A 323 9.50 -7.07 25.85
N SER A 324 9.41 -8.40 25.87
CA SER A 324 10.54 -9.28 25.54
C SER A 324 11.06 -9.05 24.12
N THR A 325 10.19 -8.66 23.18
CA THR A 325 10.52 -8.37 21.78
C THR A 325 10.58 -6.87 21.48
N ARG A 326 10.39 -5.99 22.48
CA ARG A 326 10.39 -4.53 22.30
C ARG A 326 11.70 -4.01 21.70
N PRO A 327 12.91 -4.38 22.19
CA PRO A 327 14.16 -3.87 21.63
C PRO A 327 14.32 -4.23 20.14
N GLU A 328 13.87 -5.43 19.77
CA GLU A 328 13.90 -5.89 18.39
C GLU A 328 12.92 -5.12 17.51
N ARG A 329 11.69 -4.90 17.98
CA ARG A 329 10.69 -4.10 17.25
C ARG A 329 11.16 -2.67 17.02
N ASP A 330 11.83 -2.06 18.00
CA ASP A 330 12.41 -0.72 17.88
C ASP A 330 13.53 -0.69 16.84
N GLN A 331 14.41 -1.71 16.83
CA GLN A 331 15.46 -1.84 15.83
C GLN A 331 14.89 -2.02 14.40
N LEU A 332 13.82 -2.81 14.25
CA LEU A 332 13.12 -3.00 12.98
C LEU A 332 12.51 -1.68 12.49
N ASN A 333 11.88 -0.91 13.38
CA ASN A 333 11.27 0.37 13.04
C ASN A 333 12.33 1.40 12.63
N LEU A 334 13.45 1.48 13.35
CA LEU A 334 14.56 2.37 13.01
C LEU A 334 15.14 2.03 11.62
N ALA A 335 15.39 0.75 11.36
CA ALA A 335 15.83 0.31 10.04
C ALA A 335 14.83 0.66 8.93
N CYS A 336 13.52 0.59 9.20
CA CYS A 336 12.50 1.01 8.23
C CYS A 336 12.56 2.53 7.93
N VAL A 337 12.80 3.36 8.94
CA VAL A 337 12.95 4.83 8.77
C VAL A 337 14.12 5.14 7.84
N ASP A 338 15.28 4.51 8.07
CA ASP A 338 16.47 4.69 7.25
C ASP A 338 16.24 4.23 5.79
N MET A 339 15.62 3.06 5.60
CA MET A 339 15.27 2.55 4.27
C MET A 339 14.25 3.43 3.55
N LEU A 340 13.27 4.00 4.27
CA LEU A 340 12.29 4.92 3.70
C LEU A 340 12.93 6.24 3.27
N ALA A 341 13.94 6.74 3.99
CA ALA A 341 14.70 7.90 3.56
C ALA A 341 15.41 7.64 2.22
N ARG A 342 16.10 6.49 2.11
CA ARG A 342 16.73 6.06 0.84
C ARG A 342 15.72 5.90 -0.29
N LEU A 343 14.56 5.30 -0.04
CA LEU A 343 13.49 5.12 -1.04
C LEU A 343 13.00 6.43 -1.66
N LYS A 344 13.02 7.56 -0.92
CA LYS A 344 12.65 8.88 -1.46
C LYS A 344 13.64 9.42 -2.49
N GLU A 345 14.87 8.92 -2.48
CA GLU A 345 15.94 9.25 -3.41
C GLU A 345 15.91 8.32 -4.62
N VAL A 346 15.87 7.01 -4.41
CA VAL A 346 15.89 6.00 -5.50
C VAL A 346 14.56 5.87 -6.26
N ASP A 347 13.44 6.28 -5.67
CA ASP A 347 12.12 6.27 -6.31
C ASP A 347 11.29 7.53 -6.03
N PRO A 348 11.70 8.68 -6.58
CA PRO A 348 11.09 9.97 -6.26
C PRO A 348 9.61 10.06 -6.66
N MET A 349 9.15 9.27 -7.64
CA MET A 349 7.75 9.24 -8.07
C MET A 349 6.78 8.77 -6.96
N ARG A 350 7.28 8.08 -5.93
CA ARG A 350 6.47 7.61 -4.78
C ARG A 350 6.88 8.25 -3.45
N ARG A 351 7.62 9.35 -3.48
CA ARG A 351 8.10 10.06 -2.29
C ARG A 351 7.00 10.27 -1.22
N ALA A 352 5.83 10.76 -1.63
CA ALA A 352 4.70 11.00 -0.72
C ALA A 352 4.24 9.72 0.00
N ARG A 353 4.22 8.57 -0.70
CA ARG A 353 3.90 7.26 -0.07
C ARG A 353 4.92 6.90 1.01
N TYR A 354 6.21 7.17 0.78
CA TYR A 354 7.25 6.90 1.76
C TYR A 354 7.20 7.86 2.95
N GLU A 355 6.83 9.11 2.72
CA GLU A 355 6.57 10.10 3.78
C GLU A 355 5.40 9.67 4.65
N ASP A 356 4.28 9.24 4.07
CA ASP A 356 3.12 8.72 4.82
C ASP A 356 3.48 7.48 5.64
N LEU A 357 4.26 6.56 5.06
CA LEU A 357 4.75 5.37 5.76
C LEU A 357 5.69 5.73 6.91
N ASN A 358 6.56 6.73 6.70
CA ASN A 358 7.45 7.22 7.72
C ASN A 358 6.66 7.87 8.86
N LEU A 359 5.64 8.68 8.54
CA LEU A 359 4.74 9.27 9.53
C LEU A 359 4.01 8.21 10.35
N GLN A 360 3.62 7.08 9.77
CA GLN A 360 3.01 5.98 10.53
C GLN A 360 3.99 5.33 11.51
N LEU A 361 5.25 5.19 11.11
CA LEU A 361 6.29 4.63 11.97
C LEU A 361 6.70 5.61 13.06
N THR A 362 6.92 6.88 12.71
CA THR A 362 7.27 7.92 13.66
C THR A 362 6.10 8.24 14.56
N SER A 363 4.85 8.33 14.09
CA SER A 363 3.70 8.50 15.00
C SER A 363 3.49 7.29 15.91
N ALA A 364 3.77 6.07 15.46
CA ALA A 364 3.76 4.90 16.35
C ALA A 364 4.94 4.92 17.34
N LEU A 365 6.08 5.51 16.99
CA LEU A 365 7.22 5.74 17.89
C LEU A 365 6.98 6.94 18.82
N ASP A 366 6.30 8.00 18.37
CA ASP A 366 6.04 9.27 19.08
C ASP A 366 4.81 9.14 19.99
N ALA A 367 3.87 8.25 19.66
CA ALA A 367 2.75 7.88 20.53
C ALA A 367 3.11 6.81 21.57
N ARG A 368 4.25 6.11 21.41
CA ARG A 368 4.66 5.00 22.30
C ARG A 368 5.94 5.29 23.08
N VAL A 369 6.84 6.08 22.52
CA VAL A 369 7.86 6.83 23.25
C VAL A 369 7.25 8.20 23.37
N GLY A 370 6.85 8.63 24.57
CA GLY A 370 6.69 10.05 24.81
C GLY A 370 8.05 10.70 24.61
N SER A 371 8.41 10.99 23.36
CA SER A 371 9.72 11.46 22.96
C SER A 371 9.57 12.88 22.48
N PHE A 372 10.03 13.77 23.33
CA PHE A 372 10.31 15.14 23.00
C PHE A 372 11.54 15.20 22.08
N ALA A 373 11.50 14.57 20.90
CA ALA A 373 12.67 14.47 20.04
C ALA A 373 13.08 15.87 19.52
N GLY A 374 14.16 16.42 20.08
CA GLY A 374 14.67 17.75 19.74
C GLY A 374 15.23 18.52 20.93
N LEU A 375 15.31 19.84 20.78
CA LEU A 375 15.63 20.76 21.85
C LEU A 375 14.36 21.26 22.55
N ALA A 376 14.47 21.48 23.85
CA ALA A 376 13.41 21.99 24.72
C ALA A 376 13.91 23.17 25.55
N LEU A 377 13.00 24.10 25.87
CA LEU A 377 13.24 25.13 26.86
C LEU A 377 12.53 24.79 28.16
N TRP A 378 13.29 24.69 29.24
CA TRP A 378 12.79 24.30 30.55
C TRP A 378 12.99 25.43 31.57
N LEU A 379 12.05 25.51 32.51
CA LEU A 379 12.07 26.40 33.66
C LEU A 379 12.25 25.55 34.91
N ALA A 380 13.47 25.51 35.43
CA ALA A 380 13.82 24.74 36.62
C ALA A 380 13.77 25.62 37.89
N PRO A 381 13.48 25.05 39.08
CA PRO A 381 13.52 25.79 40.33
C PRO A 381 14.93 26.30 40.64
N SER A 382 15.06 27.55 41.05
CA SER A 382 16.36 28.15 41.40
C SER A 382 16.76 27.96 42.87
N SER A 383 15.78 27.76 43.76
CA SER A 383 16.02 27.48 45.18
C SER A 383 16.57 26.07 45.39
N PRO A 384 17.76 25.89 45.99
CA PRO A 384 18.34 24.56 46.24
C PRO A 384 17.43 23.65 47.09
N THR A 385 16.71 24.24 48.05
CA THR A 385 15.76 23.52 48.90
C THR A 385 14.58 22.99 48.07
N THR A 386 13.95 23.85 47.26
CA THR A 386 12.82 23.47 46.42
C THR A 386 13.23 22.44 45.38
N THR A 387 14.38 22.61 44.73
CA THR A 387 14.93 21.63 43.78
C THR A 387 15.16 20.28 44.45
N SER A 388 15.82 20.26 45.61
CA SER A 388 16.07 19.01 46.33
C SER A 388 14.77 18.31 46.74
N ASP A 389 13.78 19.04 47.26
CA ASP A 389 12.52 18.47 47.70
C ASP A 389 11.72 17.85 46.55
N LEU A 390 11.61 18.58 45.42
CA LEU A 390 10.91 18.10 44.23
C LEU A 390 11.66 16.95 43.54
N SER A 391 12.98 17.03 43.40
CA SER A 391 13.79 15.94 42.87
C SER A 391 13.67 14.67 43.71
N ASN A 392 13.61 14.80 45.04
CA ASN A 392 13.40 13.66 45.94
C ASN A 392 12.02 13.04 45.72
N LEU A 393 10.96 13.86 45.64
CA LEU A 393 9.61 13.37 45.36
C LEU A 393 9.54 12.61 44.02
N ILE A 394 10.05 13.21 42.94
CA ILE A 394 10.10 12.58 41.62
C ILE A 394 10.87 11.26 41.69
N SER A 395 12.05 11.26 42.32
CA SER A 395 12.87 10.05 42.44
C SER A 395 12.17 8.94 43.23
N THR A 396 11.45 9.28 44.30
CA THR A 396 10.66 8.32 45.08
C THR A 396 9.51 7.75 44.25
N LEU A 397 8.78 8.58 43.51
CA LEU A 397 7.69 8.13 42.63
C LEU A 397 8.22 7.24 41.50
N SER A 398 9.30 7.67 40.83
CA SER A 398 10.00 6.90 39.80
C SER A 398 10.45 5.53 40.30
N ALA A 399 11.11 5.48 41.47
CA ALA A 399 11.56 4.22 42.05
C ALA A 399 10.40 3.30 42.47
N LYS A 400 9.33 3.87 43.06
CA LYS A 400 8.16 3.12 43.53
C LYS A 400 7.37 2.51 42.37
N HIS A 401 7.30 3.20 41.24
CA HIS A 401 6.45 2.83 40.11
C HIS A 401 7.21 2.32 38.87
N GLY A 402 8.55 2.25 38.93
CA GLY A 402 9.37 1.77 37.85
C GLY A 402 9.36 2.69 36.62
N THR A 403 9.26 4.00 36.83
CA THR A 403 9.19 5.00 35.76
C THR A 403 10.48 5.81 35.67
N PRO A 404 10.75 6.47 34.52
CA PRO A 404 11.97 7.25 34.34
C PRO A 404 12.17 8.34 35.39
N ARG A 405 13.43 8.61 35.72
CA ARG A 405 13.83 9.75 36.57
C ARG A 405 14.20 10.94 35.70
N PHE A 406 13.84 12.14 36.15
CA PHE A 406 14.17 13.41 35.49
C PHE A 406 14.27 14.54 36.52
N ASP A 407 14.86 15.66 36.13
CA ASP A 407 14.98 16.84 36.98
C ASP A 407 13.68 17.67 36.99
N PRO A 408 13.29 18.30 38.11
CA PRO A 408 12.05 19.07 38.20
C PRO A 408 12.09 20.28 37.27
N HIS A 409 11.11 20.39 36.39
CA HIS A 409 11.01 21.49 35.44
C HIS A 409 9.55 21.74 35.00
N VAL A 410 9.30 22.96 34.53
CA VAL A 410 8.13 23.31 33.72
C VAL A 410 8.61 23.51 32.29
N THR A 411 7.96 22.86 31.31
CA THR A 411 8.34 23.08 29.91
C THR A 411 7.82 24.44 29.43
N LEU A 412 8.74 25.33 29.05
CA LEU A 412 8.41 26.62 28.42
C LEU A 412 8.08 26.46 26.94
N LEU A 413 8.90 25.70 26.19
CA LEU A 413 8.78 25.52 24.75
C LEU A 413 9.39 24.19 24.30
N SER A 414 8.84 23.62 23.23
CA SER A 414 9.21 22.32 22.68
C SER A 414 9.15 22.28 21.16
N GLY A 415 9.63 21.19 20.57
CA GLY A 415 9.56 20.99 19.11
C GLY A 415 10.60 21.78 18.33
N ILE A 416 11.67 22.22 19.00
CA ILE A 416 12.82 22.84 18.34
C ILE A 416 13.67 21.70 17.74
N PRO A 417 13.98 21.69 16.43
CA PRO A 417 14.76 20.61 15.82
C PRO A 417 16.14 20.46 16.46
N SER A 418 16.61 19.22 16.65
CA SER A 418 17.98 18.97 17.16
C SER A 418 19.07 19.40 16.18
N SER A 419 18.72 19.59 14.90
CA SER A 419 19.60 20.17 13.87
C SER A 419 19.78 21.69 14.00
N ALA A 420 19.08 22.35 14.92
CA ALA A 420 19.26 23.80 15.13
C ALA A 420 20.67 24.09 15.67
N GLU A 421 21.37 25.03 15.04
CA GLU A 421 22.68 25.45 15.51
C GLU A 421 22.56 26.16 16.86
N LEU A 422 23.14 25.55 17.90
CA LEU A 422 23.05 26.03 19.28
C LEU A 422 23.44 27.52 19.45
N PRO A 423 24.51 28.05 18.82
CA PRO A 423 24.85 29.47 18.92
C PRO A 423 23.72 30.40 18.41
N SER A 424 23.16 30.10 17.24
CA SER A 424 22.07 30.90 16.65
C SER A 424 20.78 30.83 17.48
N LEU A 425 20.51 29.66 18.07
CA LEU A 425 19.39 29.46 18.99
C LEU A 425 19.57 30.32 20.24
N LEU A 426 20.77 30.32 20.83
CA LEU A 426 21.06 31.11 22.04
C LEU A 426 20.96 32.62 21.77
N ASP A 427 21.42 33.11 20.62
CA ASP A 427 21.28 34.52 20.27
C ASP A 427 19.80 34.94 20.11
N SER A 428 18.99 34.06 19.51
CA SER A 428 17.55 34.26 19.38
C SER A 428 16.85 34.22 20.75
N LEU A 429 17.26 33.28 21.63
CA LEU A 429 16.77 33.18 23.00
C LEU A 429 17.13 34.44 23.79
N ARG A 430 18.39 34.89 23.80
CA ARG A 430 18.83 36.13 24.45
C ARG A 430 18.02 37.34 23.99
N THR A 431 17.74 37.43 22.69
CA THR A 431 16.91 38.50 22.12
C THR A 431 15.47 38.44 22.67
N ALA A 432 14.88 37.25 22.75
CA ALA A 432 13.55 37.06 23.33
C ALA A 432 13.51 37.44 24.82
N LEU A 433 14.51 36.99 25.59
CA LEU A 433 14.62 37.31 27.02
C LEU A 433 14.85 38.81 27.26
N ALA A 434 15.68 39.46 26.44
CA ALA A 434 15.88 40.91 26.51
C ALA A 434 14.59 41.71 26.25
N ARG A 435 13.71 41.22 25.36
CA ARG A 435 12.38 41.81 25.15
C ARG A 435 11.46 41.57 26.34
N TRP A 436 11.45 40.36 26.87
CA TRP A 436 10.62 40.01 28.02
C TRP A 436 10.97 40.86 29.27
N ARG A 437 12.27 41.11 29.51
CA ARG A 437 12.77 41.97 30.60
C ARG A 437 12.33 43.44 30.54
N GLN A 438 11.77 43.90 29.42
CA GLN A 438 11.29 45.28 29.32
C GLN A 438 10.04 45.53 30.17
N SER A 439 9.25 44.47 30.43
CA SER A 439 7.98 44.57 31.17
C SER A 439 7.88 43.60 32.35
N HIS A 440 8.86 42.73 32.56
CA HIS A 440 8.88 41.73 33.62
C HIS A 440 10.26 41.62 34.27
N ALA A 441 10.33 41.09 35.49
CA ALA A 441 11.56 40.93 36.25
C ALA A 441 11.70 39.49 36.79
N ALA A 442 12.95 39.05 36.94
CA ALA A 442 13.29 37.78 37.60
C ALA A 442 13.34 37.96 39.15
N PRO A 443 13.13 36.88 39.94
CA PRO A 443 12.78 35.53 39.50
C PRO A 443 11.33 35.46 38.99
N LEU A 444 11.10 34.65 37.95
CA LEU A 444 9.75 34.31 37.51
C LEU A 444 9.13 33.36 38.54
N ARG A 445 8.04 33.80 39.18
CA ARG A 445 7.29 33.03 40.18
C ARG A 445 6.17 32.26 39.50
N LEU A 446 6.19 30.93 39.60
CA LEU A 446 5.19 30.03 39.04
C LEU A 446 4.44 29.34 40.18
N ALA A 447 3.17 29.69 40.39
CA ALA A 447 2.35 29.08 41.43
C ALA A 447 1.71 27.77 40.94
N PHE A 448 1.65 26.77 41.81
CA PHE A 448 0.92 25.53 41.54
C PHE A 448 -0.57 25.70 41.85
N SER A 449 -1.43 25.35 40.90
CA SER A 449 -2.88 25.48 41.04
C SER A 449 -3.53 24.20 41.53
N SER A 450 -3.21 23.06 40.91
CA SER A 450 -3.81 21.76 41.26
C SER A 450 -2.93 20.58 40.84
N LEU A 451 -3.17 19.42 41.42
CA LEU A 451 -2.56 18.16 40.99
C LEU A 451 -3.47 17.50 39.92
N GLY A 452 -2.89 17.10 38.80
CA GLY A 452 -3.59 16.56 37.65
C GLY A 452 -2.95 15.29 37.07
N SER A 453 -3.71 14.62 36.22
CA SER A 453 -3.28 13.44 35.48
C SER A 453 -4.02 13.35 34.15
N LYS A 454 -3.29 13.06 33.08
CA LYS A 454 -3.80 12.66 31.77
C LYS A 454 -3.44 11.21 31.44
N ALA A 455 -3.29 10.37 32.47
CA ALA A 455 -3.02 8.94 32.29
C ALA A 455 -4.05 8.25 31.38
N ALA A 456 -5.34 8.62 31.50
CA ALA A 456 -6.42 8.08 30.67
C ALA A 456 -6.30 8.47 29.17
N GLU A 457 -5.61 9.57 28.88
CA GLU A 457 -5.37 10.06 27.51
C GLU A 457 -4.01 9.56 26.96
N ARG A 458 -3.29 8.71 27.70
CA ARG A 458 -1.99 8.14 27.32
C ARG A 458 -0.91 9.17 27.04
N VAL A 459 -0.98 10.33 27.71
CA VAL A 459 0.01 11.40 27.53
C VAL A 459 1.17 11.20 28.51
N PHE A 460 2.26 10.60 28.02
CA PHE A 460 3.45 10.20 28.80
C PHE A 460 3.97 11.27 29.78
N PHE A 461 4.17 12.51 29.30
CA PHE A 461 4.70 13.61 30.11
C PHE A 461 3.70 14.22 31.10
N GLN A 462 2.41 13.98 30.86
CA GLN A 462 1.29 14.48 31.65
C GLN A 462 0.65 13.34 32.45
N TYR A 463 1.42 12.29 32.77
CA TYR A 463 0.90 11.16 33.52
C TYR A 463 0.51 11.57 34.95
N LEU A 464 1.41 12.25 35.68
CA LEU A 464 1.12 12.89 36.96
C LEU A 464 1.88 14.21 37.04
N PHE A 465 1.20 15.30 37.34
CA PHE A 465 1.82 16.64 37.29
C PHE A 465 1.11 17.63 38.22
N ALA A 466 1.84 18.68 38.62
CA ALA A 466 1.27 19.87 39.24
C ALA A 466 1.01 20.92 38.16
N HIS A 467 -0.25 21.32 37.97
CA HIS A 467 -0.61 22.44 37.13
C HIS A 467 0.04 23.71 37.65
N VAL A 468 0.58 24.51 36.74
CA VAL A 468 1.01 25.87 37.02
C VAL A 468 -0.13 26.80 36.62
N ASP A 469 -0.28 27.92 37.33
CA ASP A 469 -1.24 28.97 36.99
C ASP A 469 -1.05 29.44 35.53
N ASP A 470 -2.02 29.11 34.68
CA ASP A 470 -2.03 29.42 33.25
C ASP A 470 -2.49 30.86 32.97
N SER A 471 -2.90 31.61 33.99
CA SER A 471 -3.19 33.03 33.93
C SER A 471 -1.97 33.93 34.20
N ASN A 472 -0.80 33.33 34.49
CA ASN A 472 0.43 34.07 34.78
C ASN A 472 0.94 34.84 33.55
N GLU A 473 0.69 36.15 33.53
CA GLU A 473 1.02 37.04 32.42
C GLU A 473 2.52 36.99 32.05
N ALA A 474 3.40 36.93 33.06
CA ALA A 474 4.83 36.90 32.86
C ALA A 474 5.28 35.61 32.16
N LEU A 475 4.74 34.44 32.54
CA LEU A 475 5.00 33.16 31.89
C LEU A 475 4.48 33.14 30.44
N LEU A 476 3.24 33.60 30.22
CA LEU A 476 2.65 33.63 28.89
C LEU A 476 3.41 34.58 27.95
N ALA A 477 3.83 35.73 28.46
CA ALA A 477 4.67 36.67 27.72
C ALA A 477 6.04 36.06 27.37
N LEU A 478 6.66 35.34 28.30
CA LEU A 478 7.93 34.65 28.09
C LEU A 478 7.80 33.56 27.02
N ARG A 479 6.76 32.73 27.11
CA ARG A 479 6.48 31.69 26.11
C ARG A 479 6.25 32.30 24.74
N LYS A 480 5.43 33.36 24.66
CA LYS A 480 5.16 34.04 23.39
C LYS A 480 6.45 34.59 22.77
N ALA A 481 7.27 35.29 23.56
CA ALA A 481 8.52 35.86 23.09
C ALA A 481 9.49 34.78 22.57
N THR A 482 9.64 33.67 23.29
CA THR A 482 10.53 32.56 22.89
C THR A 482 9.97 31.78 21.70
N ARG A 483 8.66 31.49 21.67
CA ARG A 483 7.97 30.84 20.54
C ARG A 483 8.12 31.64 19.25
N ASP A 484 7.90 32.95 19.31
CA ASP A 484 7.96 33.82 18.13
C ASP A 484 9.41 34.02 17.64
N ALA A 485 10.40 33.86 18.52
CA ALA A 485 11.81 33.94 18.16
C ALA A 485 12.39 32.62 17.63
N LEU A 486 11.91 31.47 18.11
CA LEU A 486 12.57 30.17 17.89
C LEU A 486 11.83 29.23 16.94
N LEU A 487 10.53 29.43 16.70
CA LEU A 487 9.74 28.56 15.84
C LEU A 487 9.35 29.22 14.52
N SER A 488 9.29 28.42 13.45
CA SER A 488 8.75 28.84 12.15
C SER A 488 7.23 29.11 12.24
N PRO A 489 6.62 29.87 11.31
CA PRO A 489 5.18 30.11 11.31
C PRO A 489 4.33 28.82 11.35
N GLU A 490 4.77 27.78 10.66
CA GLU A 490 4.10 26.47 10.62
C GLU A 490 4.21 25.72 11.96
N GLN A 491 5.36 25.83 12.63
CA GLN A 491 5.58 25.24 13.96
C GLN A 491 4.78 25.97 15.05
N ARG A 492 4.58 27.29 14.91
CA ARG A 492 3.80 28.09 15.88
C ARG A 492 2.36 27.62 16.00
N ALA A 493 1.70 27.35 14.88
CA ALA A 493 0.30 26.90 14.86
C ALA A 493 0.08 25.58 15.62
N LYS A 494 1.10 24.72 15.70
CA LYS A 494 1.05 23.47 16.49
C LYS A 494 1.36 23.68 17.98
N ALA A 495 1.97 24.80 18.35
CA ALA A 495 2.39 25.13 19.72
C ALA A 495 1.40 26.03 20.47
N ASP A 496 0.21 26.27 19.90
CA ASP A 496 -0.79 27.18 20.48
C ASP A 496 -1.58 26.56 21.66
N ASP A 497 -1.62 25.23 21.76
CA ASP A 497 -2.17 24.53 22.94
C ASP A 497 -1.10 24.46 24.03
N TYR A 498 -1.13 25.42 24.97
CA TYR A 498 -0.19 25.48 26.09
C TYR A 498 -0.86 25.26 27.42
N MET A 499 -0.45 24.19 28.11
CA MET A 499 -0.83 23.88 29.48
C MET A 499 0.44 23.83 30.34
N PRO A 500 0.77 24.89 31.09
CA PRO A 500 1.98 24.89 31.92
C PRO A 500 1.81 23.94 33.11
N HIS A 501 2.77 23.04 33.29
CA HIS A 501 2.75 22.07 34.38
C HIS A 501 4.17 21.65 34.74
N LEU A 502 4.36 21.23 35.99
CA LEU A 502 5.55 20.54 36.47
C LEU A 502 5.23 19.05 36.58
N SER A 503 5.90 18.23 35.76
CA SER A 503 5.72 16.79 35.80
C SER A 503 6.29 16.21 37.10
N LEU A 504 5.54 15.33 37.73
CA LEU A 504 5.94 14.62 38.96
C LEU A 504 6.26 13.16 38.71
N MET A 505 5.68 12.58 37.64
CA MET A 505 5.96 11.23 37.20
C MET A 505 5.58 11.08 35.71
N TYR A 506 6.45 10.45 34.92
CA TYR A 506 6.11 9.98 33.58
C TYR A 506 5.56 8.55 33.65
N GLY A 507 4.75 8.11 32.67
CA GLY A 507 4.18 6.77 32.72
C GLY A 507 3.72 6.22 31.37
N GLU A 508 3.81 4.90 31.23
CA GLU A 508 3.28 4.10 30.11
C GLU A 508 2.15 3.15 30.61
N ASP A 509 1.40 2.59 29.65
CA ASP A 509 -0.02 2.21 29.70
C ASP A 509 -0.37 0.85 30.34
N ASP A 510 0.47 0.27 31.19
CA ASP A 510 0.21 -1.10 31.67
C ASP A 510 -0.88 -1.14 32.76
N GLU A 511 -2.10 -1.39 32.28
CA GLU A 511 -3.31 -1.88 32.93
C GLU A 511 -3.83 -1.04 34.11
N ARG A 512 -4.71 -0.05 33.84
CA ARG A 512 -5.52 0.65 34.86
C ARG A 512 -4.77 0.91 36.19
N LYS A 513 -3.54 1.40 36.12
CA LYS A 513 -2.83 1.87 37.32
C LYS A 513 -3.42 3.20 37.73
N ALA A 514 -3.95 3.23 38.95
CA ALA A 514 -4.72 4.33 39.51
C ALA A 514 -3.85 5.58 39.71
N ALA A 515 -3.62 6.39 38.66
CA ALA A 515 -3.08 7.75 38.82
C ALA A 515 -3.91 8.54 39.84
N GLN A 516 -5.23 8.29 39.86
CA GLN A 516 -6.12 8.74 40.92
C GLN A 516 -5.70 8.24 42.32
N GLY A 517 -5.39 6.96 42.48
CA GLY A 517 -4.93 6.39 43.76
C GLY A 517 -3.58 6.96 44.22
N ILE A 518 -2.67 7.26 43.28
CA ILE A 518 -1.39 7.95 43.60
C ILE A 518 -1.68 9.40 44.02
N MET A 519 -2.56 10.10 43.31
CA MET A 519 -2.99 11.45 43.69
C MET A 519 -3.65 11.47 45.08
N ASP A 520 -4.48 10.47 45.39
CA ASP A 520 -5.14 10.33 46.68
C ASP A 520 -4.13 10.05 47.80
N GLU A 521 -3.11 9.21 47.55
CA GLU A 521 -2.01 8.95 48.48
C GLU A 521 -1.19 10.23 48.76
N LEU A 522 -0.90 11.00 47.71
CA LEU A 522 -0.17 12.27 47.82
C LEU A 522 -0.96 13.33 48.59
N ARG A 523 -2.29 13.33 48.50
CA ARG A 523 -3.21 14.30 49.15
C ARG A 523 -3.65 13.91 50.57
N ARG A 524 -3.42 12.67 51.00
CA ARG A 524 -3.82 12.18 52.32
C ARG A 524 -3.17 13.03 53.43
N GLU A 525 -3.78 13.05 54.62
CA GLU A 525 -3.21 13.70 55.80
C GLU A 525 -1.77 13.21 56.07
N GLY A 526 -0.82 14.15 56.17
CA GLY A 526 0.62 13.86 56.25
C GLY A 526 1.31 13.56 54.91
N GLY A 527 0.57 13.59 53.79
CA GLY A 527 1.08 13.43 52.43
C GLY A 527 1.86 14.63 51.91
N GLU A 528 2.44 14.44 50.72
CA GLU A 528 3.39 15.37 50.10
C GLU A 528 2.69 16.51 49.33
N VAL A 529 1.37 16.46 49.14
CA VAL A 529 0.58 17.51 48.49
C VAL A 529 -0.52 17.99 49.43
N ARG A 530 -0.59 19.30 49.67
CA ARG A 530 -1.62 19.92 50.54
C ARG A 530 -2.37 21.01 49.79
N GLN A 531 -3.65 21.16 50.08
CA GLN A 531 -4.43 22.29 49.60
C GLN A 531 -4.20 23.49 50.51
N VAL A 532 -3.97 24.67 49.92
CA VAL A 532 -3.81 25.94 50.65
C VAL A 532 -5.11 26.74 50.60
N GLU A 533 -5.25 27.75 51.48
CA GLU A 533 -6.52 28.47 51.72
C GLU A 533 -7.16 29.08 50.46
N ASP A 534 -6.35 29.48 49.48
CA ASP A 534 -6.82 30.07 48.21
C ASP A 534 -7.26 29.03 47.16
N GLY A 535 -7.36 27.75 47.52
CA GLY A 535 -7.70 26.65 46.60
C GLY A 535 -6.55 26.15 45.72
N ARG A 536 -5.38 26.80 45.79
CA ARG A 536 -4.10 26.36 45.20
C ARG A 536 -3.57 25.10 45.91
N CYS A 537 -2.49 24.50 45.39
CA CYS A 537 -1.83 23.37 46.03
C CYS A 537 -0.36 23.63 46.34
N ALA A 538 0.13 23.05 47.43
CA ALA A 538 1.55 23.00 47.77
C ALA A 538 2.09 21.58 47.60
N VAL A 539 3.21 21.42 46.88
CA VAL A 539 3.91 20.15 46.66
C VAL A 539 5.21 20.17 47.47
N LYS A 540 5.41 19.19 48.36
CA LYS A 540 6.48 19.17 49.37
C LYS A 540 6.56 20.44 50.22
N GLY A 541 5.42 21.09 50.45
CA GLY A 541 5.33 22.36 51.19
C GLY A 541 5.62 23.61 50.36
N HIS A 542 5.89 23.47 49.05
CA HIS A 542 6.13 24.59 48.13
C HIS A 542 4.86 24.89 47.32
N GLU A 543 4.33 26.11 47.39
CA GLU A 543 3.18 26.57 46.59
C GLU A 543 3.51 26.84 45.12
N GLY A 544 4.75 26.62 44.70
CA GLY A 544 5.24 26.97 43.38
C GLY A 544 6.76 26.86 43.27
N ILE A 545 7.31 27.39 42.19
CA ILE A 545 8.75 27.49 41.96
C ILE A 545 9.15 28.93 41.59
N GLU A 546 10.34 29.32 42.02
CA GLU A 546 11.03 30.52 41.53
C GLU A 546 12.03 30.09 40.45
N VAL A 547 12.11 30.86 39.36
CA VAL A 547 12.93 30.53 38.19
C VAL A 547 13.81 31.73 37.85
N ASP A 548 15.12 31.51 37.73
CA ASP A 548 16.11 32.56 37.42
C ASP A 548 16.72 32.44 36.02
N GLU A 549 16.51 31.30 35.34
CA GLU A 549 17.06 31.03 34.02
C GLU A 549 16.13 30.16 33.18
N VAL A 550 16.25 30.28 31.85
CA VAL A 550 15.70 29.35 30.88
C VAL A 550 16.80 28.39 30.47
N GLN A 551 16.59 27.10 30.71
CA GLN A 551 17.53 26.04 30.37
C GLN A 551 17.21 25.47 28.98
N VAL A 552 18.23 25.20 28.19
CA VAL A 552 18.13 24.52 26.90
C VAL A 552 18.52 23.07 27.09
N TRP A 553 17.58 22.18 26.85
CA TRP A 553 17.74 20.74 27.02
C TRP A 553 17.70 20.01 25.68
N LYS A 554 18.61 19.06 25.51
CA LYS A 554 18.62 18.12 24.40
C LYS A 554 17.91 16.84 24.83
N CYS A 555 16.70 16.63 24.31
CA CYS A 555 15.78 15.58 24.71
C CYS A 555 15.80 14.40 23.71
N GLU A 556 16.99 13.87 23.41
CA GLU A 556 17.14 12.72 22.51
C GLU A 556 17.20 11.40 23.29
N GLY A 557 16.34 10.45 22.92
CA GLY A 557 16.25 9.15 23.58
C GLY A 557 15.48 9.19 24.91
N PRO A 558 15.72 8.22 25.81
CA PRO A 558 15.00 8.10 27.08
C PRO A 558 15.33 9.27 28.04
N PRO A 559 14.39 9.67 28.93
CA PRO A 559 14.55 10.85 29.80
C PRO A 559 15.85 10.91 30.61
N GLU A 560 16.39 9.76 31.02
CA GLU A 560 17.64 9.64 31.77
C GLU A 560 18.88 10.04 30.97
N LYS A 561 18.78 10.10 29.63
CA LYS A 561 19.85 10.53 28.74
C LYS A 561 19.73 11.98 28.31
N TRP A 562 18.68 12.68 28.72
CA TRP A 562 18.51 14.08 28.38
C TRP A 562 19.56 14.94 29.08
N GLN A 563 20.05 15.96 28.39
CA GLN A 563 21.16 16.77 28.86
C GLN A 563 20.87 18.25 28.68
N MET A 564 21.14 19.05 29.72
CA MET A 564 21.21 20.50 29.59
C MET A 564 22.44 20.86 28.75
N VAL A 565 22.22 21.55 27.64
CA VAL A 565 23.29 21.96 26.71
C VAL A 565 23.65 23.44 26.86
N ALA A 566 22.76 24.26 27.42
CA ALA A 566 22.99 25.66 27.74
C ALA A 566 21.95 26.19 28.73
N SER A 567 22.17 27.37 29.30
CA SER A 567 21.16 28.15 30.02
C SER A 567 21.34 29.65 29.77
N GLU A 568 20.25 30.40 29.86
CA GLU A 568 20.25 31.86 29.75
C GLU A 568 19.43 32.44 30.90
N ARG A 569 20.00 33.39 31.65
CA ARG A 569 19.30 34.02 32.77
C ARG A 569 18.04 34.75 32.29
N LEU A 570 17.01 34.80 33.14
CA LEU A 570 15.79 35.57 32.92
C LEU A 570 15.98 37.07 33.08
#